data_AF-A0A1V5GQB3-F1
#
_entry.id   AF-A0A1V5GQB3-F1
#
_cell.length_a   1.000
_cell.length_b   1.000
_cell.length_c   1.000
_cell.angle_alpha   90.00
_cell.angle_beta   90.00
_cell.angle_gamma   90.00
#
_symmetry.space_group_name_H-M   'P 1'
#
loop_
_entity.id
_entity.type
_entity.pdbx_description
1 polymer ?
#
loop_
_entity_poly.entity_id
_entity_poly.type
_entity_poly.pdbx_seq_one_letter_code
_entity_poly.pdbx_strand_id
1 'polypeptide(L)'
;MLSGETTPSKNLTVRYFIDASEVSDPSIIDTKKLYDQSEMEIEGAKCTVSPIKKYKDSDSIYYVELSWEDCTIVNSGKKSQFSVGFYGKGYTDPETHKYIVYNWDPENDWSYEHLKLGKKTDFFAVDDPPEERCDYICVYDDGVLVGGIEPDGSKPAEKTEDSKTTTTKTPSVTITTTAAAIVTTSPVAAANVIYGDSNCDKEVDVSDAVLIMQSLSNPAKYKLTEQGKANADCEGVGNGVTNMDALAVQKYKLQLISALPEK
;
A
#
# COMPACT_ATOMS: atom_id res chain seq x y z
N MET A 1 -1.93 -3.95 2.24
CA MET A 1 -2.57 -3.59 0.95
C MET A 1 -4.06 -3.87 1.06
N LEU A 2 -4.94 -2.96 0.65
CA LEU A 2 -6.40 -3.18 0.52
C LEU A 2 -6.68 -3.53 -0.95
N SER A 3 -7.30 -4.68 -1.21
CA SER A 3 -7.50 -5.20 -2.57
C SER A 3 -8.71 -4.63 -3.31
N GLY A 4 -9.60 -3.87 -2.66
CA GLY A 4 -10.85 -3.38 -3.29
C GLY A 4 -11.70 -4.50 -3.90
N GLU A 5 -11.49 -5.75 -3.47
CA GLU A 5 -12.21 -6.94 -3.91
C GLU A 5 -13.47 -7.12 -3.04
N THR A 6 -14.62 -7.33 -3.67
CA THR A 6 -15.90 -7.62 -2.97
C THR A 6 -15.96 -9.05 -2.45
N THR A 7 -15.05 -9.91 -2.92
CA THR A 7 -14.87 -11.29 -2.44
C THR A 7 -13.49 -11.40 -1.80
N PRO A 8 -13.39 -11.86 -0.55
CA PRO A 8 -12.08 -12.05 0.07
C PRO A 8 -11.29 -13.11 -0.70
N SER A 9 -10.10 -12.76 -1.20
CA SER A 9 -9.16 -13.71 -1.78
C SER A 9 -8.78 -14.78 -0.74
N LYS A 10 -8.59 -16.01 -1.22
CA LYS A 10 -8.07 -17.13 -0.42
C LYS A 10 -6.70 -17.61 -0.86
N ASN A 11 -6.23 -17.14 -2.01
CA ASN A 11 -5.00 -17.60 -2.65
C ASN A 11 -4.15 -16.39 -3.05
N LEU A 12 -3.91 -15.53 -2.07
CA LEU A 12 -3.08 -14.35 -2.26
C LEU A 12 -1.62 -14.76 -2.35
N THR A 13 -0.92 -14.24 -3.36
CA THR A 13 0.55 -14.28 -3.38
C THR A 13 1.15 -12.91 -3.56
N VAL A 14 2.37 -12.75 -3.06
CA VAL A 14 3.17 -11.53 -3.20
C VAL A 14 4.51 -11.91 -3.79
N ARG A 15 4.98 -11.15 -4.79
CA ARG A 15 6.28 -11.37 -5.42
C ARG A 15 7.21 -10.20 -5.20
N TYR A 16 8.42 -10.53 -4.74
CA TYR A 16 9.56 -9.62 -4.67
C TYR A 16 10.57 -10.03 -5.74
N PHE A 17 10.95 -9.10 -6.61
CA PHE A 17 11.78 -9.33 -7.79
C PHE A 17 13.22 -8.89 -7.52
N ILE A 18 14.16 -9.72 -7.95
CA ILE A 18 15.60 -9.53 -7.84
C ILE A 18 16.25 -9.60 -9.23
N ASP A 19 17.34 -8.88 -9.43
CA ASP A 19 18.22 -9.03 -10.59
C ASP A 19 19.46 -9.81 -10.13
N ALA A 20 19.69 -10.99 -10.71
CA ALA A 20 20.81 -11.85 -10.36
C ALA A 20 21.97 -11.76 -11.37
N SER A 21 22.07 -10.68 -12.16
CA SER A 21 23.10 -10.51 -13.19
C SER A 21 24.53 -10.49 -12.64
N GLU A 22 24.71 -10.16 -11.36
CA GLU A 22 25.97 -10.20 -10.64
C GLU A 22 26.39 -11.62 -10.20
N VAL A 23 25.60 -12.64 -10.53
CA VAL A 23 25.71 -14.00 -10.02
C VAL A 23 25.72 -14.98 -11.19
N SER A 24 26.86 -15.63 -11.43
CA SER A 24 26.94 -16.59 -12.54
C SER A 24 26.12 -17.88 -12.32
N ASP A 25 25.86 -18.24 -11.06
CA ASP A 25 24.98 -19.35 -10.67
C ASP A 25 23.91 -18.87 -9.67
N PRO A 26 22.73 -18.45 -10.16
CA PRO A 26 21.64 -17.99 -9.30
C PRO A 26 21.12 -19.07 -8.33
N SER A 27 21.38 -20.36 -8.57
CA SER A 27 20.86 -21.45 -7.71
C SER A 27 21.40 -21.44 -6.28
N ILE A 28 22.48 -20.71 -6.04
CA ILE A 28 23.07 -20.53 -4.71
C ILE A 28 22.31 -19.49 -3.86
N ILE A 29 21.47 -18.64 -4.48
CA ILE A 29 20.64 -17.66 -3.77
C ILE A 29 19.63 -18.43 -2.92
N ASP A 30 19.60 -18.12 -1.63
CA ASP A 30 18.74 -18.81 -0.67
C ASP A 30 17.67 -17.86 -0.12
N THR A 31 16.52 -18.44 0.20
CA THR A 31 15.35 -17.72 0.69
C THR A 31 14.87 -18.34 1.99
N LYS A 32 14.56 -17.51 2.98
CA LYS A 32 14.09 -17.99 4.28
C LYS A 32 12.92 -17.18 4.79
N LYS A 33 11.85 -17.85 5.21
CA LYS A 33 10.79 -17.21 6.01
C LYS A 33 11.35 -16.86 7.39
N LEU A 34 11.17 -15.61 7.79
CA LEU A 34 11.58 -15.12 9.12
C LEU A 34 10.39 -15.00 10.07
N TYR A 35 9.29 -14.43 9.58
CA TYR A 35 8.10 -14.16 10.40
C TYR A 35 6.87 -13.98 9.51
N ASP A 36 5.71 -14.39 10.01
CA ASP A 36 4.41 -14.05 9.43
C ASP A 36 3.38 -13.86 10.53
N GLN A 37 2.72 -12.71 10.56
CA GLN A 37 1.74 -12.37 11.58
C GLN A 37 0.41 -13.10 11.38
N SER A 38 0.05 -13.42 10.13
CA SER A 38 -1.22 -14.10 9.83
C SER A 38 -1.24 -15.50 10.45
N GLU A 39 -0.12 -16.23 10.42
CA GLU A 39 0.03 -17.54 11.09
C GLU A 39 -0.22 -17.49 12.61
N MET A 40 -0.07 -16.32 13.24
CA MET A 40 -0.24 -16.13 14.68
C MET A 40 -1.66 -15.70 15.08
N GLU A 41 -2.39 -15.07 14.15
CA GLU A 41 -3.67 -14.40 14.44
C GLU A 41 -4.86 -15.05 13.74
N ILE A 42 -4.63 -15.87 12.71
CA ILE A 42 -5.67 -16.52 11.92
C ILE A 42 -5.49 -18.03 12.05
N GLU A 43 -6.51 -18.70 12.59
CA GLU A 43 -6.48 -20.15 12.76
C GLU A 43 -6.31 -20.86 11.41
N GLY A 44 -5.31 -21.73 11.31
CA GLY A 44 -5.01 -22.49 10.09
C GLY A 44 -4.27 -21.71 9.00
N ALA A 45 -4.01 -20.41 9.18
CA ALA A 45 -3.23 -19.65 8.21
C ALA A 45 -1.80 -20.17 8.12
N LYS A 46 -1.29 -20.26 6.89
CA LYS A 46 0.08 -20.66 6.59
C LYS A 46 0.65 -19.76 5.51
N CYS A 47 1.80 -19.17 5.80
CA CYS A 47 2.61 -18.42 4.86
C CYS A 47 3.80 -19.26 4.43
N THR A 48 3.95 -19.47 3.13
CA THR A 48 5.13 -20.11 2.54
C THR A 48 5.96 -19.10 1.78
N VAL A 49 7.29 -19.23 1.86
CA VAL A 49 8.25 -18.48 1.04
C VAL A 49 8.90 -19.47 0.08
N SER A 50 8.81 -19.22 -1.22
CA SER A 50 9.42 -20.09 -2.23
C SER A 50 10.93 -19.87 -2.34
N PRO A 51 11.70 -20.88 -2.81
CA PRO A 51 12.97 -20.62 -3.49
C PRO A 51 12.80 -19.60 -4.62
N ILE A 52 13.91 -19.01 -5.09
CA ILE A 52 13.85 -18.11 -6.24
C ILE A 52 13.28 -18.82 -7.47
N LYS A 53 12.42 -18.10 -8.22
CA LYS A 53 11.81 -18.58 -9.46
C LYS A 53 12.20 -17.63 -10.58
N LYS A 54 12.53 -18.17 -11.76
CA LYS A 54 12.89 -17.36 -12.94
C LYS A 54 11.66 -16.56 -13.40
N TYR A 55 11.83 -15.26 -13.65
CA TYR A 55 10.75 -14.42 -14.16
C TYR A 55 10.65 -14.53 -15.68
N LYS A 56 9.59 -15.19 -16.17
CA LYS A 56 9.32 -15.38 -17.62
C LYS A 56 10.58 -15.88 -18.34
N ASP A 57 10.90 -15.27 -19.48
CA ASP A 57 12.09 -15.57 -20.28
C ASP A 57 13.27 -14.63 -19.98
N SER A 58 13.21 -13.86 -18.89
CA SER A 58 14.27 -12.90 -18.53
C SER A 58 15.60 -13.60 -18.27
N ASP A 59 16.72 -13.02 -18.71
CA ASP A 59 18.04 -13.63 -18.49
C ASP A 59 18.53 -13.48 -17.03
N SER A 60 18.25 -12.34 -16.38
CA SER A 60 18.74 -12.03 -15.03
C SER A 60 17.67 -11.94 -13.94
N ILE A 61 16.39 -11.72 -14.28
CA ILE A 61 15.36 -11.44 -13.29
C ILE A 61 14.77 -12.72 -12.70
N TYR A 62 14.74 -12.78 -11.37
CA TYR A 62 14.11 -13.81 -10.57
C TYR A 62 13.13 -13.19 -9.57
N TYR A 63 12.31 -14.01 -8.93
CA TYR A 63 11.44 -13.55 -7.85
C TYR A 63 11.31 -14.56 -6.71
N VAL A 64 11.03 -14.03 -5.54
CA VAL A 64 10.61 -14.78 -4.35
C VAL A 64 9.11 -14.61 -4.20
N GLU A 65 8.39 -15.71 -3.99
CA GLU A 65 6.94 -15.70 -3.83
C GLU A 65 6.55 -16.05 -2.39
N LEU A 66 5.81 -15.15 -1.76
CA LEU A 66 5.08 -15.42 -0.53
C LEU A 66 3.67 -15.86 -0.90
N SER A 67 3.16 -16.91 -0.28
CA SER A 67 1.83 -17.46 -0.56
C SER A 67 1.06 -17.76 0.71
N TRP A 68 -0.20 -17.34 0.75
CA TRP A 68 -1.18 -17.64 1.79
C TRP A 68 -2.33 -18.42 1.16
N GLU A 69 -2.12 -19.70 0.91
CA GLU A 69 -3.13 -20.61 0.34
C GLU A 69 -4.23 -20.89 1.38
N ASP A 70 -5.49 -20.96 0.90
CA ASP A 70 -6.70 -21.12 1.71
C ASP A 70 -6.86 -20.11 2.87
N CYS A 71 -6.18 -18.96 2.78
CA CYS A 71 -6.14 -17.98 3.85
C CYS A 71 -6.78 -16.67 3.39
N THR A 72 -7.88 -16.31 4.03
CA THR A 72 -8.44 -14.97 3.91
C THR A 72 -7.72 -14.04 4.86
N ILE A 73 -6.84 -13.19 4.32
CA ILE A 73 -6.16 -12.15 5.10
C ILE A 73 -7.20 -11.09 5.48
N VAL A 74 -7.74 -11.22 6.70
CA VAL A 74 -8.65 -10.25 7.31
C VAL A 74 -7.86 -9.10 7.94
N ASN A 75 -8.37 -7.87 7.79
CA ASN A 75 -7.76 -6.61 8.23
C ASN A 75 -6.48 -6.22 7.43
N SER A 76 -6.33 -4.92 7.13
CA SER A 76 -5.11 -4.38 6.53
C SER A 76 -4.00 -4.27 7.57
N GLY A 77 -2.74 -4.54 7.19
CA GLY A 77 -1.56 -4.25 8.02
C GLY A 77 -0.86 -5.46 8.64
N LYS A 78 -1.18 -6.69 8.22
CA LYS A 78 -0.41 -7.88 8.60
C LYS A 78 1.04 -7.76 8.13
N LYS A 79 1.98 -8.17 8.98
CA LYS A 79 3.42 -8.15 8.68
C LYS A 79 3.95 -9.52 8.33
N SER A 80 4.74 -9.59 7.27
CA SER A 80 5.44 -10.79 6.86
C SER A 80 6.88 -10.43 6.49
N GLN A 81 7.82 -11.27 6.89
CA GLN A 81 9.24 -11.05 6.74
C GLN A 81 9.89 -12.31 6.16
N PHE A 82 10.72 -12.09 5.17
CA PHE A 82 11.58 -13.12 4.59
C PHE A 82 12.96 -12.53 4.34
N SER A 83 13.91 -13.40 4.02
CA SER A 83 15.26 -13.02 3.65
C SER A 83 15.61 -13.66 2.32
N VAL A 84 16.35 -12.95 1.48
CA VAL A 84 16.88 -13.42 0.20
C VAL A 84 18.34 -13.00 0.09
N GLY A 85 19.21 -13.90 -0.38
CA GLY A 85 20.61 -13.59 -0.65
C GLY A 85 21.57 -14.76 -0.44
N PHE A 86 22.86 -14.43 -0.34
CA PHE A 86 23.96 -15.40 -0.16
C PHE A 86 24.31 -15.60 1.32
N TYR A 87 23.70 -16.60 1.97
CA TYR A 87 24.03 -16.93 3.36
C TYR A 87 25.21 -17.91 3.46
N GLY A 88 26.43 -17.41 3.25
CA GLY A 88 27.66 -18.21 3.39
C GLY A 88 27.90 -19.21 2.27
N LYS A 89 27.14 -19.10 1.17
CA LYS A 89 27.35 -19.85 -0.08
C LYS A 89 28.14 -18.98 -1.06
N GLY A 90 28.86 -19.64 -1.95
CA GLY A 90 29.64 -19.01 -3.01
C GLY A 90 29.64 -19.86 -4.27
N TYR A 91 30.22 -19.33 -5.35
CA TYR A 91 30.33 -20.00 -6.64
C TYR A 91 31.72 -19.80 -7.22
N THR A 92 32.12 -20.68 -8.15
CA THR A 92 33.35 -20.46 -8.92
C THR A 92 32.97 -19.75 -10.21
N ASP A 93 33.52 -18.55 -10.39
CA ASP A 93 33.33 -17.76 -11.59
C ASP A 93 33.88 -18.52 -12.82
N PRO A 94 33.08 -18.73 -13.87
CA PRO A 94 33.47 -19.59 -14.99
C PRO A 94 34.57 -18.99 -15.86
N GLU A 95 34.73 -17.66 -15.89
CA GLU A 95 35.74 -17.00 -16.72
C GLU A 95 37.08 -16.91 -15.98
N THR A 96 37.06 -16.40 -14.76
CA THR A 96 38.24 -16.11 -13.95
C THR A 96 38.68 -17.27 -13.06
N HIS A 97 37.85 -18.31 -12.91
CA HIS A 97 38.07 -19.49 -12.06
C HIS A 97 38.26 -19.15 -10.57
N LYS A 98 37.84 -17.96 -10.14
CA LYS A 98 37.91 -17.52 -8.75
C LYS A 98 36.68 -17.98 -7.99
N TYR A 99 36.86 -18.44 -6.75
CA TYR A 99 35.75 -18.67 -5.85
C TYR A 99 35.25 -17.34 -5.28
N ILE A 100 34.04 -16.96 -5.64
CA ILE A 100 33.36 -15.75 -5.20
C ILE A 100 32.43 -16.11 -4.04
N VAL A 101 32.54 -15.35 -2.96
CA VAL A 101 31.65 -15.42 -1.80
C VAL A 101 31.15 -14.01 -1.53
N TYR A 102 29.86 -13.87 -1.24
CA TYR A 102 29.24 -12.58 -0.89
C TYR A 102 29.33 -11.51 -1.98
N ASN A 103 28.86 -11.82 -3.19
CA ASN A 103 28.68 -10.83 -4.26
C ASN A 103 27.18 -10.49 -4.43
N TRP A 104 26.52 -10.07 -3.36
CA TRP A 104 25.11 -9.66 -3.39
C TRP A 104 25.03 -8.16 -3.68
N ASP A 105 24.32 -7.77 -4.73
CA ASP A 105 23.98 -6.38 -5.00
C ASP A 105 22.45 -6.25 -4.96
N PRO A 106 21.87 -5.55 -3.96
CA PRO A 106 20.44 -5.29 -3.97
C PRO A 106 20.08 -4.04 -4.79
N GLU A 107 21.03 -3.19 -5.19
CA GLU A 107 20.70 -1.88 -5.79
C GLU A 107 20.16 -2.01 -7.23
N ASN A 108 20.43 -3.13 -7.91
CA ASN A 108 19.88 -3.48 -9.22
C ASN A 108 18.56 -4.29 -9.12
N ASP A 109 18.11 -4.67 -7.92
CA ASP A 109 16.87 -5.42 -7.74
C ASP A 109 15.65 -4.53 -8.02
N TRP A 110 14.78 -4.95 -8.94
CA TRP A 110 13.56 -4.25 -9.33
C TRP A 110 12.68 -3.82 -8.13
N SER A 111 12.50 -4.72 -7.16
CA SER A 111 11.70 -4.43 -5.98
C SER A 111 12.44 -3.60 -4.93
N TYR A 112 13.78 -3.66 -4.89
CA TYR A 112 14.59 -2.95 -3.89
C TYR A 112 14.80 -1.48 -4.27
N GLU A 113 15.06 -1.19 -5.54
CA GLU A 113 15.32 0.18 -6.06
C GLU A 113 14.24 1.17 -5.59
N HIS A 114 13.01 0.69 -5.50
CA HIS A 114 11.83 1.47 -5.16
C HIS A 114 11.37 1.33 -3.71
N LEU A 115 12.03 0.46 -2.93
CA LEU A 115 11.66 0.20 -1.56
C LEU A 115 12.19 1.31 -0.66
N LYS A 116 11.28 1.98 0.06
CA LYS A 116 11.69 2.87 1.14
C LYS A 116 12.33 2.05 2.27
N LEU A 117 13.64 2.21 2.44
CA LEU A 117 14.38 1.56 3.52
C LEU A 117 14.08 2.26 4.86
N GLY A 118 13.54 1.49 5.80
CA GLY A 118 13.44 1.92 7.19
C GLY A 118 14.82 2.03 7.83
N LYS A 119 14.98 2.98 8.76
CA LYS A 119 16.18 3.05 9.61
C LYS A 119 16.07 2.01 10.72
N LYS A 120 17.21 1.64 11.32
CA LYS A 120 17.28 0.71 12.47
C LYS A 120 16.34 1.10 13.62
N THR A 121 16.02 2.38 13.77
CA THR A 121 15.11 2.94 14.79
C THR A 121 13.64 2.75 14.46
N ASP A 122 13.29 2.51 13.20
CA ASP A 122 11.92 2.54 12.70
C ASP A 122 11.24 1.16 12.80
N PHE A 123 12.02 0.10 13.08
CA PHE A 123 11.54 -1.29 13.16
C PHE A 123 10.89 -1.66 14.50
N PHE A 124 10.93 -0.78 15.50
CA PHE A 124 10.25 -0.96 16.79
C PHE A 124 9.09 0.02 16.91
N ALA A 125 7.86 -0.51 16.87
CA ALA A 125 6.61 0.15 17.27
C ALA A 125 6.67 1.69 17.34
N VAL A 126 6.75 2.32 16.16
CA VAL A 126 6.56 3.76 16.03
C VAL A 126 5.10 4.04 15.71
N ASP A 127 4.56 5.12 16.26
CA ASP A 127 3.18 5.57 16.01
C ASP A 127 2.94 5.94 14.52
N ASP A 128 4.02 6.10 13.75
CA ASP A 128 4.04 6.31 12.30
C ASP A 128 4.90 5.22 11.63
N PRO A 129 4.33 4.06 11.28
CA PRO A 129 5.04 2.96 10.65
C PRO A 129 5.76 3.42 9.36
N PRO A 130 7.06 3.18 9.18
CA PRO A 130 7.81 3.63 8.00
C PRO A 130 7.38 2.93 6.70
N GLU A 131 6.56 1.88 6.80
CA GLU A 131 6.11 1.06 5.68
C GLU A 131 5.24 1.86 4.69
N GLU A 132 5.85 2.31 3.62
CA GLU A 132 5.15 2.88 2.47
C GLU A 132 4.78 1.79 1.47
N ARG A 133 3.64 2.00 0.77
CA ARG A 133 3.26 1.13 -0.34
C ARG A 133 4.35 1.19 -1.42
N CYS A 134 4.91 0.03 -1.77
CA CYS A 134 5.81 -0.14 -2.90
C CYS A 134 5.07 -0.88 -4.03
N ASP A 135 4.80 -0.20 -5.14
CA ASP A 135 4.12 -0.81 -6.30
C ASP A 135 5.00 -1.83 -7.04
N TYR A 136 6.29 -1.89 -6.75
CA TYR A 136 7.24 -2.81 -7.36
C TYR A 136 7.37 -4.13 -6.61
N ILE A 137 6.53 -4.32 -5.58
CA ILE A 137 6.24 -5.60 -4.93
C ILE A 137 4.81 -5.98 -5.35
N CYS A 138 4.70 -6.96 -6.24
CA CYS A 138 3.43 -7.26 -6.90
C CYS A 138 2.56 -8.19 -6.07
N VAL A 139 1.24 -8.01 -6.17
CA VAL A 139 0.22 -8.81 -5.50
C VAL A 139 -0.58 -9.57 -6.56
N TYR A 140 -0.83 -10.84 -6.30
CA TYR A 140 -1.59 -11.73 -7.17
C TYR A 140 -2.72 -12.37 -6.39
N ASP A 141 -3.84 -12.57 -7.07
CA ASP A 141 -4.99 -13.34 -6.59
C ASP A 141 -5.25 -14.48 -7.57
N ASP A 142 -5.19 -15.73 -7.09
CA ASP A 142 -5.29 -16.94 -7.93
C ASP A 142 -4.31 -16.89 -9.14
N GLY A 143 -3.13 -16.32 -8.91
CA GLY A 143 -2.08 -16.17 -9.94
C GLY A 143 -2.30 -15.01 -10.93
N VAL A 144 -3.40 -14.27 -10.83
CA VAL A 144 -3.68 -13.07 -11.63
C VAL A 144 -3.09 -11.84 -10.95
N LEU A 145 -2.35 -11.02 -11.69
CA LEU A 145 -1.79 -9.77 -11.18
C LEU A 145 -2.92 -8.79 -10.84
N VAL A 146 -3.06 -8.44 -9.55
CA VAL A 146 -4.11 -7.54 -9.04
C VAL A 146 -3.55 -6.26 -8.41
N GLY A 147 -2.24 -6.18 -8.17
CA GLY A 147 -1.58 -4.97 -7.71
C GLY A 147 -0.11 -4.91 -8.07
N GLY A 148 0.39 -3.71 -8.37
CA GLY A 148 1.80 -3.43 -8.61
C GLY A 148 2.19 -3.33 -10.10
N ILE A 149 3.49 -3.29 -10.35
CA ILE A 149 4.12 -3.18 -11.67
C ILE A 149 5.22 -4.25 -11.76
N GLU A 150 5.06 -5.19 -12.69
CA GLU A 150 6.07 -6.22 -12.95
C GLU A 150 7.32 -5.65 -13.65
N PRO A 151 8.46 -6.37 -13.65
CA PRO A 151 9.70 -5.93 -14.31
C PRO A 151 9.58 -5.60 -15.80
N ASP A 152 8.63 -6.19 -16.52
CA ASP A 152 8.38 -5.87 -17.94
C ASP A 152 7.42 -4.68 -18.14
N GLY A 153 7.01 -4.02 -17.06
CA GLY A 153 6.06 -2.92 -17.06
C GLY A 153 4.60 -3.34 -17.06
N SER A 154 4.29 -4.64 -17.03
CA SER A 154 2.91 -5.13 -16.93
C SER A 154 2.27 -4.65 -15.63
N LYS A 155 1.01 -4.23 -15.75
CA LYS A 155 0.17 -3.78 -14.64
C LYS A 155 -1.10 -4.61 -14.63
N PRO A 156 -1.81 -4.71 -13.49
CA PRO A 156 -3.16 -5.25 -13.48
C PRO A 156 -3.98 -4.59 -14.58
N ALA A 157 -4.82 -5.38 -15.25
CA ALA A 157 -5.82 -4.81 -16.14
C ALA A 157 -6.62 -3.77 -15.35
N GLU A 158 -6.91 -2.63 -15.97
CA GLU A 158 -7.90 -1.73 -15.41
C GLU A 158 -9.16 -2.56 -15.18
N LYS A 159 -9.58 -2.66 -13.91
CA LYS A 159 -10.89 -3.22 -13.61
C LYS A 159 -11.88 -2.33 -14.34
N THR A 160 -12.41 -2.77 -15.48
CA THR A 160 -13.80 -2.45 -15.80
C THR A 160 -14.58 -3.01 -14.64
N GLU A 161 -15.00 -2.13 -13.73
CA GLU A 161 -16.01 -2.46 -12.74
C GLU A 161 -17.17 -3.09 -13.50
N ASP A 162 -17.28 -4.42 -13.48
CA ASP A 162 -18.56 -5.07 -13.62
C ASP A 162 -19.27 -4.80 -12.29
N SER A 163 -19.67 -3.54 -12.18
CA SER A 163 -20.52 -3.00 -11.16
C SER A 163 -21.81 -3.79 -11.32
N LYS A 164 -21.97 -4.86 -10.54
CA LYS A 164 -23.30 -5.23 -10.06
C LYS A 164 -23.71 -4.14 -9.07
N THR A 165 -23.93 -2.95 -9.62
CA THR A 165 -24.51 -1.80 -9.00
C THR A 165 -25.90 -2.25 -8.56
N THR A 166 -26.12 -2.34 -7.26
CA THR A 166 -27.47 -2.07 -6.78
C THR A 166 -27.66 -0.59 -7.01
N THR A 167 -28.34 -0.26 -8.11
CA THR A 167 -28.67 1.10 -8.54
C THR A 167 -29.18 1.93 -7.37
N THR A 168 -28.44 2.96 -6.99
CA THR A 168 -29.04 4.25 -6.62
C THR A 168 -28.32 5.31 -7.45
N LYS A 169 -29.09 5.96 -8.32
CA LYS A 169 -28.61 6.91 -9.32
C LYS A 169 -28.11 8.19 -8.65
N THR A 170 -26.88 8.59 -8.95
CA THR A 170 -26.38 9.96 -8.80
C THR A 170 -25.53 10.29 -10.04
N PRO A 171 -25.64 11.50 -10.62
CA PRO A 171 -25.21 11.78 -11.98
C PRO A 171 -23.69 11.98 -12.11
N SER A 172 -23.21 11.65 -13.30
CA SER A 172 -21.85 11.89 -13.79
C SER A 172 -21.50 13.39 -13.75
N VAL A 173 -20.35 13.72 -13.14
CA VAL A 173 -19.66 14.99 -13.40
C VAL A 173 -18.35 14.69 -14.13
N THR A 174 -18.29 15.21 -15.34
CA THR A 174 -17.12 15.25 -16.22
C THR A 174 -16.02 16.10 -15.59
N ILE A 175 -14.85 15.50 -15.33
CA ILE A 175 -13.66 16.25 -14.91
C ILE A 175 -13.05 16.88 -16.17
N THR A 176 -13.34 18.17 -16.38
CA THR A 176 -12.65 18.98 -17.38
C THR A 176 -11.46 19.64 -16.69
N THR A 177 -10.25 19.30 -17.11
CA THR A 177 -9.01 19.98 -16.72
C THR A 177 -9.08 21.43 -17.19
N THR A 178 -9.31 22.37 -16.27
CA THR A 178 -9.16 23.82 -16.55
C THR A 178 -8.11 24.41 -15.63
N ALA A 179 -7.19 25.14 -16.26
CA ALA A 179 -6.05 25.78 -15.65
C ALA A 179 -6.40 26.88 -14.63
N ALA A 180 -5.43 27.10 -13.73
CA ALA A 180 -5.21 28.22 -12.81
C ALA A 180 -6.22 29.39 -12.76
N ALA A 181 -6.67 29.71 -11.55
CA ALA A 181 -7.05 31.07 -11.17
C ALA A 181 -6.71 31.35 -9.69
N ILE A 182 -6.13 32.54 -9.47
CA ILE A 182 -5.61 33.11 -8.22
C ILE A 182 -6.71 33.98 -7.58
N VAL A 183 -6.55 34.27 -6.27
CA VAL A 183 -7.16 35.36 -5.45
C VAL A 183 -8.66 35.19 -5.13
N THR A 184 -9.19 35.33 -3.91
CA THR A 184 -9.08 36.46 -2.98
C THR A 184 -9.66 36.12 -1.59
N THR A 185 -9.08 36.77 -0.58
CA THR A 185 -9.50 36.88 0.82
C THR A 185 -10.80 37.67 1.00
N SER A 186 -11.72 37.24 1.89
CA SER A 186 -12.56 38.09 2.78
C SER A 186 -13.60 37.28 3.59
N PRO A 187 -14.14 37.83 4.71
CA PRO A 187 -14.30 37.08 5.97
C PRO A 187 -15.73 36.68 6.39
N VAL A 188 -15.77 35.66 7.27
CA VAL A 188 -16.71 35.32 8.36
C VAL A 188 -18.22 35.46 8.11
N ALA A 189 -18.91 34.31 8.09
CA ALA A 189 -20.26 34.16 8.62
C ALA A 189 -20.41 32.76 9.25
N ALA A 190 -20.75 32.72 10.54
CA ALA A 190 -21.01 31.50 11.29
C ALA A 190 -22.17 30.71 10.66
N ALA A 191 -21.90 29.51 10.13
CA ALA A 191 -22.94 28.67 9.54
C ALA A 191 -22.57 27.19 9.67
N ASN A 192 -23.30 26.49 10.54
CA ASN A 192 -23.45 25.03 10.65
C ASN A 192 -22.19 24.20 10.35
N VAL A 193 -21.40 23.93 11.40
CA VAL A 193 -20.34 22.92 11.34
C VAL A 193 -20.99 21.57 11.08
N ILE A 194 -20.66 20.97 9.93
CA ILE A 194 -21.04 19.60 9.59
C ILE A 194 -19.79 18.76 9.84
N TYR A 195 -19.73 18.14 11.02
CA TYR A 195 -18.57 17.34 11.39
C TYR A 195 -18.39 16.17 10.41
N GLY A 196 -17.20 16.09 9.84
CA GLY A 196 -16.80 15.13 8.82
C GLY A 196 -16.85 15.62 7.37
N ASP A 197 -17.41 16.80 7.08
CA ASP A 197 -17.52 17.38 5.73
C ASP A 197 -16.36 18.36 5.44
N SER A 198 -15.15 17.83 5.29
CA SER A 198 -13.92 18.61 5.12
C SER A 198 -13.84 19.34 3.78
N ASN A 199 -14.50 18.82 2.73
CA ASN A 199 -14.50 19.42 1.40
C ASN A 199 -15.61 20.48 1.23
N CYS A 200 -16.48 20.62 2.24
CA CYS A 200 -17.62 21.55 2.32
C CYS A 200 -18.70 21.30 1.25
N ASP A 201 -18.90 20.06 0.81
CA ASP A 201 -19.95 19.69 -0.15
C ASP A 201 -21.29 19.34 0.51
N LYS A 202 -21.34 19.36 1.86
CA LYS A 202 -22.49 19.06 2.74
C LYS A 202 -22.85 17.58 2.82
N GLU A 203 -22.12 16.72 2.13
CA GLU A 203 -22.12 15.30 2.36
C GLU A 203 -20.90 14.95 3.23
N VAL A 204 -21.02 13.88 4.01
CA VAL A 204 -19.85 13.34 4.70
C VAL A 204 -19.55 12.07 3.94
N ASP A 205 -18.39 11.93 3.32
CA ASP A 205 -18.02 10.73 2.60
C ASP A 205 -16.52 10.40 2.65
N VAL A 206 -16.09 9.42 1.85
CA VAL A 206 -14.68 9.01 1.86
C VAL A 206 -13.77 10.09 1.28
N SER A 207 -14.29 10.96 0.41
CA SER A 207 -13.59 12.10 -0.19
C SER A 207 -13.18 13.09 0.89
N ASP A 208 -13.97 13.22 1.96
CA ASP A 208 -13.60 14.04 3.10
C ASP A 208 -12.41 13.47 3.86
N ALA A 209 -12.47 12.18 4.18
CA ALA A 209 -11.34 11.51 4.83
C ALA A 209 -10.07 11.61 3.97
N VAL A 210 -10.20 11.47 2.65
CA VAL A 210 -9.10 11.61 1.70
C VAL A 210 -8.57 13.04 1.67
N LEU A 211 -9.43 14.06 1.66
CA LEU A 211 -9.01 15.45 1.65
C LEU A 211 -8.31 15.85 2.96
N ILE A 212 -8.79 15.37 4.11
CA ILE A 212 -8.12 15.54 5.41
C ILE A 212 -6.71 14.97 5.34
N MET A 213 -6.56 13.70 4.96
CA MET A 213 -5.25 13.04 4.83
C MET A 213 -4.33 13.76 3.83
N GLN A 214 -4.85 14.15 2.65
CA GLN A 214 -4.09 14.87 1.63
C GLN A 214 -3.63 16.25 2.11
N SER A 215 -4.47 16.96 2.87
CA SER A 215 -4.13 18.28 3.40
C SER A 215 -3.05 18.22 4.49
N LEU A 216 -2.98 17.13 5.25
CA LEU A 216 -1.96 16.89 6.26
C LEU A 216 -0.64 16.42 5.63
N SER A 217 -0.70 15.53 4.64
CA SER A 217 0.50 15.01 3.97
C SER A 217 1.14 16.00 3.00
N ASN A 218 0.34 16.88 2.36
CA ASN A 218 0.86 17.89 1.44
C ASN A 218 0.05 19.20 1.49
N PRO A 219 0.22 20.01 2.56
CA PRO A 219 -0.52 21.25 2.77
C PRO A 219 -0.21 22.34 1.72
N ALA A 220 0.90 22.20 0.98
CA ALA A 220 1.24 23.10 -0.11
C ALA A 220 0.32 22.91 -1.33
N LYS A 221 -0.07 21.66 -1.60
CA LYS A 221 -0.88 21.26 -2.76
C LYS A 221 -2.37 21.16 -2.45
N TYR A 222 -2.73 20.62 -1.29
CA TYR A 222 -4.12 20.41 -0.88
C TYR A 222 -4.40 21.23 0.37
N LYS A 223 -5.33 22.18 0.26
CA LYS A 223 -5.63 23.14 1.33
C LYS A 223 -7.09 23.03 1.72
N LEU A 224 -7.34 22.81 3.00
CA LEU A 224 -8.66 22.97 3.58
C LEU A 224 -9.00 24.46 3.70
N THR A 225 -10.24 24.79 3.36
CA THR A 225 -10.82 26.11 3.65
C THR A 225 -10.96 26.29 5.17
N GLU A 226 -11.17 27.52 5.66
CA GLU A 226 -11.39 27.72 7.10
C GLU A 226 -12.61 26.94 7.61
N GLN A 227 -13.68 26.87 6.82
CA GLN A 227 -14.85 26.03 7.12
C GLN A 227 -14.50 24.54 7.04
N GLY A 228 -13.75 24.13 6.01
CA GLY A 228 -13.32 22.75 5.84
C GLY A 228 -12.45 22.25 7.00
N LYS A 229 -11.67 23.14 7.62
CA LYS A 229 -10.94 22.83 8.86
C LYS A 229 -11.87 22.63 10.07
N ALA A 230 -12.89 23.48 10.22
CA ALA A 230 -13.86 23.36 11.30
C ALA A 230 -14.75 22.10 11.16
N ASN A 231 -15.09 21.72 9.93
CA ASN A 231 -15.82 20.49 9.64
C ASN A 231 -14.94 19.25 9.75
N ALA A 232 -13.67 19.35 9.35
CA ALA A 232 -12.71 18.25 9.43
C ALA A 232 -12.38 17.86 10.87
N ASP A 233 -12.29 18.80 11.80
CA ASP A 233 -12.04 18.56 13.24
C ASP A 233 -13.27 17.90 13.91
N CYS A 234 -13.40 16.58 13.72
CA CYS A 234 -14.53 15.74 14.11
C CYS A 234 -14.15 14.61 15.09
N GLU A 235 -12.89 14.57 15.54
CA GLU A 235 -12.35 13.72 16.59
C GLU A 235 -11.60 14.60 17.61
N GLY A 236 -12.13 14.72 18.84
CA GLY A 236 -11.51 15.56 19.85
C GLY A 236 -11.65 17.08 19.61
N VAL A 237 -12.82 17.52 19.11
CA VAL A 237 -13.17 18.89 18.70
C VAL A 237 -12.36 19.99 19.41
N GLY A 238 -11.56 20.72 18.63
CA GLY A 238 -10.76 21.85 19.08
C GLY A 238 -9.29 21.53 19.33
N ASN A 239 -8.86 20.29 19.09
CA ASN A 239 -7.45 19.89 18.99
C ASN A 239 -6.85 20.23 17.60
N GLY A 240 -7.69 20.62 16.63
CA GLY A 240 -7.30 20.90 15.25
C GLY A 240 -7.31 19.64 14.37
N VAL A 241 -7.21 19.82 13.06
CA VAL A 241 -7.33 18.70 12.10
C VAL A 241 -6.13 17.75 12.19
N THR A 242 -6.39 16.47 12.41
CA THR A 242 -5.44 15.36 12.54
C THR A 242 -5.85 14.15 11.68
N ASN A 243 -5.02 13.11 11.64
CA ASN A 243 -5.37 11.86 10.95
C ASN A 243 -6.50 11.09 11.66
N MET A 244 -6.73 11.35 12.95
CA MET A 244 -7.80 10.71 13.71
C MET A 244 -9.18 11.19 13.27
N ASP A 245 -9.28 12.43 12.82
CA ASP A 245 -10.47 12.98 12.17
C ASP A 245 -10.84 12.22 10.89
N ALA A 246 -9.85 11.97 10.03
CA ALA A 246 -10.06 11.18 8.82
C ALA A 246 -10.53 9.76 9.14
N LEU A 247 -10.00 9.17 10.22
CA LEU A 247 -10.43 7.88 10.71
C LEU A 247 -11.87 7.91 11.27
N ALA A 248 -12.24 8.97 12.00
CA ALA A 248 -13.60 9.15 12.52
C ALA A 248 -14.63 9.25 11.37
N VAL A 249 -14.31 9.97 10.30
CA VAL A 249 -15.12 10.02 9.07
C VAL A 249 -15.30 8.63 8.45
N GLN A 250 -14.22 7.85 8.35
CA GLN A 250 -14.28 6.48 7.82
C GLN A 250 -15.13 5.55 8.71
N LYS A 251 -14.95 5.60 10.04
CA LYS A 251 -15.78 4.83 10.99
C LYS A 251 -17.26 5.22 10.89
N TYR A 252 -17.56 6.51 10.75
CA TYR A 252 -18.93 7.00 10.59
C TYR A 252 -19.56 6.49 9.30
N LYS A 253 -18.81 6.50 8.19
CA LYS A 253 -19.26 5.95 6.91
C LYS A 253 -19.48 4.43 6.95
N LEU A 254 -18.64 3.71 7.68
CA LEU A 254 -18.79 2.27 7.91
C LEU A 254 -19.83 1.93 8.99
N GLN A 255 -20.55 2.93 9.52
CA GLN A 255 -21.55 2.78 10.58
C GLN A 255 -21.01 2.14 11.87
N LEU A 256 -19.70 2.19 12.07
CA LEU A 256 -19.03 1.73 13.30
C LEU A 256 -19.25 2.71 14.45
N ILE A 257 -19.48 3.99 14.12
CA ILE A 257 -19.96 5.03 15.03
C ILE A 257 -21.24 5.66 14.47
N SER A 258 -22.14 6.09 15.35
CA SER A 258 -23.48 6.55 14.98
C SER A 258 -23.61 8.05 14.74
N ALA A 259 -22.61 8.84 15.13
CA ALA A 259 -22.57 10.29 14.93
C ALA A 259 -21.14 10.83 14.98
N LEU A 260 -20.92 11.97 14.32
CA LEU A 260 -19.77 12.84 14.51
C LEU A 260 -20.22 14.10 15.27
N PRO A 261 -19.37 14.69 16.13
CA PRO A 261 -17.98 14.30 16.38
C PRO A 261 -17.86 13.06 17.29
N GLU A 262 -16.79 12.28 17.12
CA GLU A 262 -16.40 11.17 18.00
C GLU A 262 -15.96 11.77 19.35
N LYS A 263 -16.65 11.38 20.45
CA LYS A 263 -16.44 11.92 21.81
C LYS A 263 -15.45 11.09 22.62
#